data_AF-A0A2R6LW09-F1
#
_entry.id   AF-A0A2R6LW09-F1
#
_cell.length_a   1.000
_cell.length_b   1.000
_cell.length_c   1.000
_cell.angle_alpha   90.00
_cell.angle_beta   90.00
_cell.angle_gamma   90.00
#
_symmetry.space_group_name_H-M   'P 1'
#
loop_
_entity.id
_entity.type
_entity.pdbx_description
1 polymer ?
#
loop_
_entity_poly.entity_id
_entity_poly.type
_entity_poly.pdbx_seq_one_letter_code
_entity_poly.pdbx_strand_id
1 'polypeptide(L)'
;MLEVTLEDEEWYVLSNWLRERENRLMYALRPKSGRWEFVHDLRRAIERQQEAEAESAGATETGKATETAGTTRTVPLSNRQVTYLSSFPRRRARKLLLFPWRSRERRDVRHLRAHLLEAAKQGSDATARSPTSGRRRG
;
A
#
# COMPACT_ATOMS: atom_id res chain seq x y z
N MET A 1 6.10 -10.95 -7.59
CA MET A 1 5.64 -9.62 -7.15
C MET A 1 4.13 -9.57 -7.35
N LEU A 2 3.42 -8.78 -6.55
CA LEU A 2 1.96 -8.64 -6.61
C LEU A 2 1.63 -7.26 -7.14
N GLU A 3 0.77 -7.20 -8.13
CA GLU A 3 0.24 -5.95 -8.65
C GLU A 3 -0.97 -5.55 -7.82
N VAL A 4 -0.88 -4.37 -7.19
CA VAL A 4 -1.97 -3.81 -6.38
C VAL A 4 -2.47 -2.56 -7.08
N THR A 5 -3.66 -2.65 -7.65
CA THR A 5 -4.35 -1.51 -8.25
C THR A 5 -5.08 -0.73 -7.16
N LEU A 6 -4.78 0.55 -7.05
CA LEU A 6 -5.33 1.46 -6.05
C LEU A 6 -5.88 2.73 -6.71
N GLU A 7 -6.96 3.25 -6.16
CA GLU A 7 -7.54 4.55 -6.53
C GLU A 7 -6.73 5.71 -5.93
N ASP A 8 -6.83 6.91 -6.52
CA ASP A 8 -6.11 8.11 -6.05
C ASP A 8 -6.35 8.43 -4.56
N GLU A 9 -7.57 8.23 -4.05
CA GLU A 9 -7.87 8.39 -2.63
C GLU A 9 -7.14 7.35 -1.76
N GLU A 10 -7.09 6.10 -2.21
CA GLU A 10 -6.41 5.02 -1.50
C GLU A 10 -4.91 5.25 -1.45
N TRP A 11 -4.36 5.80 -2.54
CA TRP A 11 -2.99 6.28 -2.66
C TRP A 11 -2.67 7.41 -1.70
N TYR A 12 -3.53 8.42 -1.61
CA TYR A 12 -3.38 9.51 -0.67
C TYR A 12 -3.36 9.00 0.77
N VAL A 13 -4.26 8.08 1.11
CA VAL A 13 -4.30 7.44 2.43
C VAL A 13 -3.02 6.65 2.70
N LEU A 14 -2.58 5.83 1.74
CA LEU A 14 -1.40 4.98 1.87
C LEU A 14 -0.11 5.80 2.07
N SER A 15 0.11 6.80 1.22
CA SER A 15 1.30 7.68 1.26
C SER A 15 1.36 8.48 2.56
N ASN A 16 0.26 9.11 2.96
CA ASN A 16 0.17 9.87 4.19
C ASN A 16 0.44 8.97 5.42
N TRP A 17 0.00 7.72 5.39
CA TRP A 17 0.26 6.77 6.46
C TRP A 17 1.71 6.33 6.56
N LEU A 18 2.33 6.03 5.43
CA LEU A 18 3.75 5.68 5.40
C LEU A 18 4.58 6.82 5.96
N ARG A 19 4.25 8.07 5.60
CA ARG A 19 4.91 9.27 6.12
C ARG A 19 4.72 9.45 7.63
N GLU A 20 3.49 9.33 8.14
CA GLU A 20 3.22 9.39 9.59
C GLU A 20 3.97 8.28 10.35
N ARG A 21 4.07 7.09 9.73
CA ARG A 21 4.73 5.94 10.33
C ARG A 21 6.25 6.09 10.35
N GLU A 22 6.83 6.53 9.25
CA GLU A 22 8.25 6.87 9.16
C GLU A 22 8.61 7.91 10.20
N ASN A 23 7.86 9.01 10.29
CA ASN A 23 8.08 10.06 11.30
C ASN A 23 8.05 9.48 12.73
N ARG A 24 7.06 8.65 13.07
CA ARG A 24 7.00 8.01 14.40
C ARG A 24 8.17 7.07 14.68
N LEU A 25 8.70 6.41 13.65
CA LEU A 25 9.82 5.48 13.80
C LEU A 25 11.16 6.21 13.84
N MET A 26 11.28 7.36 13.16
CA MET A 26 12.44 8.24 13.17
C MET A 26 12.73 8.74 14.59
N TYR A 27 11.69 9.10 15.34
CA TYR A 27 11.82 9.52 16.74
C TYR A 27 11.84 8.38 17.75
N ALA A 28 11.77 7.12 17.30
CA ALA A 28 11.80 5.99 18.21
C ALA A 28 13.24 5.44 18.31
N LEU A 29 13.70 5.17 19.54
CA LEU A 29 15.05 4.69 19.88
C LEU A 29 15.62 3.63 18.91
N ARG A 30 16.97 3.60 18.80
CA ARG A 30 17.83 2.71 17.98
C ARG A 30 17.30 1.29 17.65
N PRO A 31 16.69 0.49 18.56
CA PRO A 31 16.15 -0.83 18.22
C PRO A 31 15.05 -0.84 17.13
N LYS A 32 14.53 0.31 16.70
CA LYS A 32 13.53 0.41 15.62
C LYS A 32 14.11 0.90 14.27
N SER A 33 15.42 1.10 14.18
CA SER A 33 16.14 1.51 12.96
C SER A 33 15.78 0.65 11.73
N GLY A 34 15.93 -0.68 11.81
CA GLY A 34 15.60 -1.56 10.68
C GLY A 34 14.12 -1.54 10.27
N ARG A 35 13.21 -1.16 11.18
CA ARG A 35 11.80 -0.95 10.82
C ARG A 35 11.57 0.42 10.19
N TRP A 36 12.29 1.43 10.63
CA TRP A 36 12.29 2.75 10.00
C TRP A 36 12.80 2.64 8.56
N GLU A 37 13.96 2.00 8.36
CA GLU A 37 14.58 1.77 7.04
C GLU A 37 13.59 1.05 6.11
N PHE A 38 12.99 -0.06 6.56
CA PHE A 38 11.99 -0.77 5.76
C PHE A 38 10.79 0.13 5.35
N VAL A 39 10.31 0.99 6.24
CA VAL A 39 9.19 1.90 5.93
C VAL A 39 9.62 3.03 5.01
N HIS A 40 10.82 3.57 5.22
CA HIS A 40 11.43 4.61 4.40
C HIS A 40 11.61 4.10 2.96
N ASP A 41 12.23 2.93 2.79
CA ASP A 41 12.44 2.29 1.49
C ASP A 41 11.12 1.97 0.80
N LEU A 42 10.13 1.46 1.55
CA LEU A 42 8.79 1.20 1.02
C LEU A 42 8.13 2.48 0.52
N ARG A 43 8.17 3.57 1.29
CA ARG A 43 7.62 4.86 0.86
C ARG A 43 8.32 5.36 -0.40
N ARG A 44 9.65 5.34 -0.42
CA ARG A 44 10.45 5.83 -1.55
C ARG A 44 10.30 4.98 -2.81
N ALA A 45 10.08 3.68 -2.68
CA ALA A 45 9.78 2.82 -3.83
C ALA A 45 8.41 3.19 -4.44
N ILE A 46 7.41 3.37 -3.58
CA ILE A 46 6.05 3.74 -3.96
C ILE A 46 5.99 5.14 -4.60
N GLU A 47 6.70 6.13 -4.03
CA GLU A 47 6.76 7.50 -4.58
C GLU A 47 7.48 7.55 -5.93
N ARG A 48 8.61 6.84 -6.09
CA ARG A 48 9.32 6.80 -7.38
C ARG A 48 8.49 6.16 -8.49
N GLN A 49 7.66 5.17 -8.15
CA GLN A 49 6.73 4.58 -9.10
C GLN A 49 5.64 5.57 -9.50
N GLN A 50 5.17 6.39 -8.58
CA GLN A 50 4.23 7.47 -8.88
C GLN A 50 4.83 8.52 -9.81
N GLU A 51 6.06 8.95 -9.56
CA GLU A 51 6.79 9.89 -10.41
C GLU A 51 7.01 9.31 -11.81
N ALA A 52 7.43 8.04 -11.91
CA ALA A 52 7.63 7.35 -13.19
C ALA A 52 6.32 7.16 -13.97
N GLU A 53 5.21 6.80 -13.31
CA GLU A 53 3.89 6.69 -13.96
C GLU A 53 3.37 8.06 -14.40
N ALA A 54 3.60 9.12 -13.61
CA ALA A 54 3.20 10.48 -13.97
C ALA A 54 4.01 11.06 -15.13
N GLU A 55 5.31 10.78 -15.18
CA GLU A 55 6.19 11.16 -16.30
C GLU A 55 5.82 10.39 -17.58
N SER A 56 5.48 9.11 -17.46
CA SER A 56 5.09 8.27 -18.60
C SER A 56 3.66 8.59 -19.11
N ALA A 57 2.77 9.05 -18.23
CA ALA A 57 1.41 9.48 -18.59
C ALA A 57 1.37 10.82 -19.33
N GLY A 58 2.48 11.58 -19.37
CA GLY A 58 2.57 12.85 -20.07
C GLY A 58 1.77 13.96 -19.38
N ALA A 59 2.42 15.11 -19.19
CA ALA A 59 1.77 16.34 -18.77
C ALA A 59 0.52 16.63 -19.62
N THR A 60 -0.66 16.37 -19.06
CA THR A 60 -1.89 17.00 -19.52
C THR A 60 -2.36 17.90 -18.39
N GLU A 61 -1.81 19.13 -18.38
CA GLU A 61 -2.49 20.25 -17.75
C GLU A 61 -3.87 20.36 -18.39
N THR A 62 -4.90 20.00 -17.65
CA THR A 62 -6.21 20.61 -17.85
C THR A 62 -6.85 20.76 -16.49
N GLY A 63 -6.74 21.96 -15.95
CA GLY A 63 -7.45 22.35 -14.74
C GLY A 63 -8.94 22.15 -14.93
N LYS A 64 -9.53 21.28 -14.10
CA LYS A 64 -10.88 21.47 -13.60
C LYS A 64 -11.04 20.64 -12.34
N ALA A 65 -11.52 21.29 -11.29
CA ALA A 65 -12.12 20.62 -10.16
C ALA A 65 -13.35 19.86 -10.67
N THR A 66 -13.11 18.62 -11.08
CA THR A 66 -14.13 17.61 -11.36
C THR A 66 -13.71 16.40 -10.55
N GLU A 67 -14.56 16.05 -9.60
CA GLU A 67 -14.59 14.85 -8.77
C GLU A 67 -13.55 13.80 -9.20
N THR A 68 -12.47 13.67 -8.42
CA THR A 68 -11.33 12.76 -8.64
C THR A 68 -11.70 11.29 -8.42
N ALA A 69 -12.81 10.83 -9.00
CA ALA A 69 -13.17 9.44 -9.05
C ALA A 69 -12.73 8.88 -10.40
N GLY A 70 -11.68 8.06 -10.43
CA GLY A 70 -11.46 7.16 -11.57
C GLY A 70 -10.02 6.85 -11.97
N THR A 71 -9.01 7.59 -11.50
CA THR A 71 -7.63 7.19 -11.81
C THR A 71 -7.24 6.03 -10.90
N THR A 72 -7.11 4.85 -11.50
CA THR A 72 -6.54 3.68 -10.85
C THR A 72 -5.08 3.55 -11.28
N ARG A 73 -4.20 3.27 -10.32
CA ARG A 73 -2.76 3.10 -10.54
C ARG A 73 -2.30 1.79 -9.94
N THR A 74 -1.37 1.11 -10.60
CA THR A 74 -1.00 -0.27 -10.26
C THR A 74 0.43 -0.34 -9.74
N VAL A 75 0.58 -0.78 -8.50
CA VAL A 75 1.89 -0.85 -7.83
C VAL A 75 2.37 -2.29 -7.76
N PRO A 76 3.56 -2.62 -8.28
CA PRO A 76 4.18 -3.89 -7.98
C PRO A 76 4.76 -3.87 -6.56
N LEU A 77 4.14 -4.64 -5.66
CA LEU A 77 4.54 -4.82 -4.28
C LEU A 77 4.99 -6.27 -4.03
N SER A 78 6.01 -6.47 -3.20
CA SER A 78 6.37 -7.81 -2.71
C SER A 78 5.33 -8.33 -1.69
N ASN A 79 5.23 -9.67 -1.55
CA ASN A 79 4.35 -10.31 -0.56
C ASN A 79 4.59 -9.77 0.86
N ARG A 80 5.87 -9.51 1.20
CA ARG A 80 6.25 -8.93 2.49
C ARG A 80 5.69 -7.51 2.68
N GLN A 81 5.74 -6.69 1.63
CA GLN A 81 5.19 -5.33 1.65
C GLN A 81 3.67 -5.35 1.75
N VAL A 82 2.97 -6.20 0.97
CA VAL A 82 1.52 -6.35 1.04
C VAL A 82 1.06 -6.86 2.42
N THR A 83 1.78 -7.83 2.99
CA THR A 83 1.51 -8.34 4.35
C THR A 83 1.73 -7.27 5.41
N TYR A 84 2.83 -6.51 5.29
CA TYR A 84 3.08 -5.39 6.19
C TYR A 84 1.96 -4.35 6.09
N LEU A 85 1.63 -3.92 4.87
CA LEU A 85 0.62 -2.91 4.61
C LEU A 85 -0.75 -3.36 5.07
N SER A 86 -1.22 -4.56 4.74
CA SER A 86 -2.55 -5.08 5.15
C SER A 86 -2.77 -5.14 6.68
N SER A 87 -1.70 -5.25 7.47
CA SER A 87 -1.78 -5.26 8.94
C SER A 87 -2.11 -3.89 9.55
N PHE A 88 -1.78 -2.79 8.84
CA PHE A 88 -1.90 -1.42 9.33
C PHE A 88 -3.32 -0.83 9.24
N PRO A 89 -4.07 -1.00 8.14
CA PRO A 89 -5.45 -0.55 8.02
C PRO A 89 -6.33 -1.10 9.12
N ARG A 90 -6.04 -2.30 9.63
CA ARG A 90 -6.76 -2.85 10.79
C ARG A 90 -6.63 -1.97 12.04
N ARG A 91 -5.43 -1.45 12.34
CA ARG A 91 -5.20 -0.61 13.52
C ARG A 91 -5.78 0.78 13.34
N ARG A 92 -5.65 1.36 12.14
CA ARG A 92 -6.17 2.71 11.88
C ARG A 92 -7.67 2.74 11.69
N ALA A 93 -8.27 1.75 11.02
CA ALA A 93 -9.72 1.61 10.96
C ALA A 93 -10.34 1.58 12.36
N ARG A 94 -9.72 0.85 13.30
CA ARG A 94 -10.15 0.85 14.72
C ARG A 94 -10.06 2.24 15.36
N LYS A 95 -8.97 2.98 15.12
CA LYS A 95 -8.85 4.36 15.63
C LYS A 95 -9.90 5.30 15.02
N LEU A 96 -10.19 5.15 13.73
CA LEU A 96 -11.17 5.99 13.04
C LEU A 96 -12.62 5.70 13.45
N LEU A 97 -12.90 4.57 14.10
CA LEU A 97 -14.20 4.36 14.76
C LEU A 97 -14.46 5.39 15.87
N LEU A 98 -13.40 5.92 16.49
CA LEU A 98 -13.50 6.95 17.53
C LEU A 98 -13.72 8.36 16.97
N PHE A 99 -13.66 8.53 15.64
CA PHE A 99 -13.76 9.83 14.97
C PHE A 99 -14.91 9.83 13.94
N PRO A 100 -16.17 9.95 14.39
CA PRO A 100 -17.34 9.80 13.54
C PRO A 100 -17.42 10.80 12.37
N TRP A 101 -16.84 11.99 12.53
CA TRP A 101 -16.76 13.03 11.50
C TRP A 101 -15.77 12.71 10.36
N ARG A 102 -14.92 11.69 10.52
CA ARG A 102 -13.97 11.23 9.48
C ARG A 102 -14.56 10.10 8.64
N SER A 103 -15.80 10.25 8.18
CA SER A 103 -16.53 9.22 7.43
C SER A 103 -15.86 8.88 6.09
N ARG A 104 -15.31 9.89 5.39
CA ARG A 104 -14.55 9.72 4.14
C ARG A 104 -13.28 8.90 4.35
N GLU A 105 -12.39 9.33 5.26
CA GLU A 105 -11.16 8.59 5.57
C GLU A 105 -11.46 7.13 6.01
N ARG A 106 -12.55 6.88 6.73
CA ARG A 106 -12.96 5.51 7.07
C ARG A 106 -13.32 4.67 5.84
N ARG A 107 -13.97 5.24 4.82
CA ARG A 107 -14.33 4.54 3.58
C ARG A 107 -13.05 4.17 2.83
N ASP A 108 -12.21 5.16 2.57
CA ASP A 108 -10.97 5.01 1.81
C ASP A 108 -10.04 3.97 2.46
N VAL A 109 -9.95 3.97 3.80
CA VAL A 109 -9.18 2.98 4.56
C VAL A 109 -9.73 1.56 4.46
N ARG A 110 -11.05 1.40 4.40
CA ARG A 110 -11.67 0.08 4.21
C ARG A 110 -11.42 -0.44 2.80
N HIS A 111 -11.54 0.43 1.80
CA HIS A 111 -11.30 0.10 0.40
C HIS A 111 -9.84 -0.32 0.21
N LEU A 112 -8.88 0.50 0.67
CA LEU A 112 -7.45 0.18 0.64
C LEU A 112 -7.14 -1.16 1.32
N ARG A 113 -7.80 -1.44 2.46
CA ARG A 113 -7.64 -2.72 3.15
C ARG A 113 -8.16 -3.90 2.33
N ALA A 114 -9.31 -3.75 1.67
CA ALA A 114 -9.90 -4.79 0.85
C ALA A 114 -8.97 -5.13 -0.32
N HIS A 115 -8.50 -4.13 -1.06
CA HIS A 115 -7.56 -4.30 -2.17
C HIS A 115 -6.26 -4.97 -1.75
N LEU A 116 -5.66 -4.54 -0.61
CA LEU A 116 -4.44 -5.16 -0.09
C LEU A 116 -4.66 -6.62 0.36
N LEU A 117 -5.83 -6.95 0.92
CA LEU A 117 -6.15 -8.33 1.32
C LEU A 117 -6.41 -9.23 0.11
N GLU A 118 -7.03 -8.70 -0.94
CA GLU A 118 -7.26 -9.42 -2.17
C GLU A 118 -5.94 -9.74 -2.89
N ALA A 119 -5.06 -8.74 -3.02
CA ALA A 119 -3.70 -8.95 -3.53
C ALA A 119 -2.91 -9.98 -2.69
N ALA A 120 -3.03 -9.92 -1.36
CA ALA A 120 -2.37 -10.89 -0.48
C ALA A 120 -2.85 -12.33 -0.73
N LYS A 121 -4.15 -12.53 -0.94
CA LYS A 121 -4.74 -13.84 -1.25
C LYS A 121 -4.27 -14.38 -2.59
N GLN A 122 -4.23 -13.53 -3.63
CA GLN A 122 -3.72 -13.91 -4.94
C GLN A 122 -2.24 -14.35 -4.86
N GLY A 123 -1.43 -13.68 -4.04
CA GLY A 123 -0.03 -14.06 -3.81
C GLY A 123 0.17 -15.34 -3.02
N SER A 124 -0.71 -15.65 -2.07
CA SER A 124 -0.68 -16.94 -1.37
C SER A 124 -1.11 -18.09 -2.28
N ASP A 125 -2.10 -17.88 -3.14
CA ASP A 125 -2.56 -18.91 -4.09
C ASP A 125 -1.53 -19.20 -5.19
N ALA A 126 -0.82 -18.18 -5.67
CA ALA A 126 0.30 -18.37 -6.60
C ALA A 126 1.47 -19.15 -5.99
N THR A 127 1.72 -18.96 -4.69
CA THR A 127 2.78 -19.69 -3.96
C THR A 127 2.36 -21.14 -3.66
N ALA A 128 1.08 -21.37 -3.36
CA ALA A 128 0.54 -22.71 -3.09
C ALA A 128 0.42 -23.60 -4.35
N ARG A 129 0.39 -23.00 -5.55
CA ARG A 129 0.30 -23.72 -6.83
C ARG A 129 1.65 -24.14 -7.41
N SER A 130 2.78 -23.89 -6.75
CA SER A 130 4.05 -24.51 -7.16
C SER A 130 4.01 -25.99 -6.75
N PRO A 131 3.86 -26.95 -7.68
CA PRO A 131 3.96 -28.35 -7.32
C PRO A 131 5.40 -28.58 -6.88
N THR A 132 5.56 -29.06 -5.66
CA THR A 132 6.81 -29.65 -5.18
C THR A 132 7.11 -30.81 -6.12
N SER A 133 7.91 -30.56 -7.17
CA SER A 133 8.31 -31.58 -8.11
C SER A 133 9.17 -32.60 -7.35
N GLY A 134 8.83 -33.87 -7.58
CA GLY A 134 9.18 -35.00 -6.74
C GLY A 134 10.65 -35.09 -6.35
N ARG A 135 10.87 -35.23 -5.05
CA ARG A 135 12.05 -35.88 -4.49
C ARG A 135 12.02 -37.35 -4.92
N ARG A 136 12.50 -37.66 -6.13
CA ARG A 136 12.86 -39.04 -6.50
C ARG A 136 14.04 -39.45 -5.64
N ARG A 137 13.82 -40.54 -4.89
CA ARG A 137 14.88 -41.32 -4.24
C ARG A 137 15.81 -41.86 -5.32
N GLY A 138 17.11 -41.70 -5.10
CA GLY A 138 18.19 -42.49 -5.68
C GLY A 138 19.00 -43.03 -4.52
#